data_AF-A0A2T3GA40-F1
#
_entry.id   AF-A0A2T3GA40-F1
#
_cell.length_a   1.000
_cell.length_b   1.000
_cell.length_c   1.000
_cell.angle_alpha   90.00
_cell.angle_beta   90.00
_cell.angle_gamma   90.00
#
_symmetry.space_group_name_H-M   'P 1'
#
loop_
_entity.id
_entity.type
_entity.pdbx_description
1 polymer ?
#
loop_
_entity_poly.entity_id
_entity_poly.type
_entity_poly.pdbx_seq_one_letter_code
_entity_poly.pdbx_strand_id
1 'polypeptide(L)'
;MTYELNVDDVERIAALPAVREAATAGARLVALWPLTAAMHMDNDAKYAENLQVRVTRAFARILTGEDVTVPDAEFVYEGADAIPGRPQLIVDALLAANDAYDAMADFSETGDASLVDDAVEALGVEWSDEVSVRVHEVLESLEAAMDAGEFDSGVYAVGSQEGDGLEKASDSEAGESADAAPTDDDFQPSVALVDAVAHRFAAGLTVFDALIGAVVGDVTVGEEESVTEGGVGVGSGADDAVKAVLPLMLVINELNEQLAVPRIALNDEQIRELLETRAKVIVGDGDEVPVGVRTSVDAVAGFVSPLAAGEWAKHREDVLWDPAAAKKKAKEEDEKRNKEALAAKFAHIKAEP
;
A
#
# COMPACT_ATOMS: atom_id res chain seq x y z
N MET A 1 -6.47 8.84 27.57
CA MET A 1 -5.17 8.44 28.16
C MET A 1 -4.24 8.56 26.99
N THR A 2 -3.30 9.50 27.03
CA THR A 2 -2.50 9.83 25.85
C THR A 2 -1.78 8.58 25.35
N TYR A 3 -2.00 8.24 24.09
CA TYR A 3 -1.28 7.17 23.41
C TYR A 3 0.20 7.58 23.29
N GLU A 4 1.10 6.62 23.45
CA GLU A 4 2.54 6.80 23.27
C GLU A 4 3.03 5.66 22.38
N LEU A 5 3.68 6.02 21.26
CA LEU A 5 4.19 5.03 20.33
C LEU A 5 5.26 4.17 20.99
N ASN A 6 5.13 2.85 20.87
CA ASN A 6 6.10 1.92 21.41
C ASN A 6 7.27 1.69 20.43
N VAL A 7 8.35 2.44 20.60
CA VAL A 7 9.57 2.33 19.78
C VAL A 7 10.20 0.93 19.83
N ASP A 8 10.11 0.24 20.99
CA ASP A 8 10.60 -1.14 21.12
C ASP A 8 9.82 -2.12 20.21
N ASP A 9 8.51 -1.86 20.02
CA ASP A 9 7.70 -2.64 19.08
C ASP A 9 8.10 -2.34 17.64
N VAL A 10 8.41 -1.09 17.29
CA VAL A 10 8.89 -0.73 15.94
C VAL A 10 10.17 -1.47 15.58
N GLU A 11 11.17 -1.47 16.45
CA GLU A 11 12.43 -2.20 16.21
C GLU A 11 12.19 -3.71 16.02
N ARG A 12 11.32 -4.28 16.85
CA ARG A 12 10.98 -5.70 16.82
C ARG A 12 10.21 -6.07 15.55
N ILE A 13 9.23 -5.26 15.15
CA ILE A 13 8.44 -5.46 13.92
C ILE A 13 9.34 -5.32 12.69
N ALA A 14 10.24 -4.33 12.67
CA ALA A 14 11.22 -4.15 11.60
C ALA A 14 12.14 -5.37 11.42
N ALA A 15 12.38 -6.15 12.47
CA ALA A 15 13.17 -7.38 12.42
C ALA A 15 12.41 -8.62 11.90
N LEU A 16 11.09 -8.54 11.70
CA LEU A 16 10.30 -9.67 11.21
C LEU A 16 10.69 -10.04 9.77
N PRO A 17 10.83 -11.34 9.44
CA PRO A 17 11.20 -11.77 8.09
C PRO A 17 10.29 -11.21 6.99
N ALA A 18 8.97 -11.23 7.20
CA ALA A 18 8.01 -10.71 6.23
C ALA A 18 8.18 -9.19 6.00
N VAL A 19 8.45 -8.42 7.06
CA VAL A 19 8.73 -6.98 6.96
C VAL A 19 10.04 -6.72 6.22
N ARG A 20 11.07 -7.55 6.45
CA ARG A 20 12.37 -7.46 5.74
C ARG A 20 12.25 -7.79 4.26
N GLU A 21 11.44 -8.78 3.90
CA GLU A 21 11.14 -9.14 2.52
C GLU A 21 10.39 -8.00 1.81
N ALA A 22 9.35 -7.45 2.45
CA ALA A 22 8.65 -6.27 1.96
C ALA A 22 9.62 -5.09 1.79
N ALA A 23 10.39 -4.76 2.81
CA ALA A 23 11.35 -3.66 2.77
C ALA A 23 12.40 -3.82 1.67
N THR A 24 12.78 -5.05 1.31
CA THR A 24 13.65 -5.30 0.17
C THR A 24 12.96 -4.93 -1.15
N ALA A 25 11.70 -5.31 -1.35
CA ALA A 25 10.91 -4.90 -2.51
C ALA A 25 10.71 -3.38 -2.55
N GLY A 26 10.37 -2.77 -1.41
CA GLY A 26 10.20 -1.33 -1.27
C GLY A 26 11.49 -0.56 -1.56
N ALA A 27 12.63 -1.03 -1.05
CA ALA A 27 13.94 -0.44 -1.32
C ALA A 27 14.32 -0.52 -2.81
N ARG A 28 13.97 -1.61 -3.51
CA ARG A 28 14.18 -1.72 -4.97
C ARG A 28 13.32 -0.74 -5.77
N LEU A 29 12.12 -0.47 -5.29
CA LEU A 29 11.21 0.52 -5.87
C LEU A 29 11.72 1.94 -5.59
N VAL A 30 11.92 2.31 -4.33
CA VAL A 30 12.39 3.64 -3.90
C VAL A 30 13.71 4.03 -4.58
N ALA A 31 14.60 3.06 -4.82
CA ALA A 31 15.85 3.31 -5.53
C ALA A 31 15.69 3.83 -6.97
N LEU A 32 14.48 3.78 -7.56
CA LEU A 32 14.21 4.37 -8.86
C LEU A 32 14.18 5.91 -8.82
N TRP A 33 13.93 6.52 -7.67
CA TRP A 33 13.80 7.97 -7.55
C TRP A 33 15.15 8.68 -7.36
N PRO A 34 15.30 9.92 -7.88
CA PRO A 34 14.30 10.67 -8.65
C PRO A 34 14.11 10.10 -10.06
N LEU A 35 12.85 9.97 -10.51
CA LEU A 35 12.55 9.54 -11.87
C LEU A 35 12.92 10.64 -12.86
N THR A 36 13.81 10.34 -13.81
CA THR A 36 14.30 11.30 -14.81
C THR A 36 13.80 11.03 -16.23
N ALA A 37 13.40 9.79 -16.52
CA ALA A 37 12.86 9.41 -17.82
C ALA A 37 11.35 9.70 -17.89
N ALA A 38 10.91 10.44 -18.91
CA ALA A 38 9.50 10.79 -19.11
C ALA A 38 8.57 9.57 -19.12
N MET A 39 9.02 8.45 -19.73
CA MET A 39 8.26 7.20 -19.72
C MET A 39 8.02 6.67 -18.30
N HIS A 40 9.04 6.70 -17.43
CA HIS A 40 8.90 6.24 -16.05
C HIS A 40 7.97 7.15 -15.26
N MET A 41 8.06 8.47 -15.47
CA MET A 41 7.14 9.44 -14.85
C MET A 41 5.69 9.24 -15.29
N ASP A 42 5.44 9.02 -16.59
CA ASP A 42 4.12 8.74 -17.12
C ASP A 42 3.55 7.41 -16.59
N ASN A 43 4.41 6.40 -16.44
CA ASN A 43 4.02 5.11 -15.87
C ASN A 43 3.69 5.22 -14.38
N ASP A 44 4.49 5.98 -13.63
CA ASP A 44 4.27 6.22 -12.20
C ASP A 44 2.97 7.01 -11.95
N ALA A 45 2.71 8.06 -12.75
CA ALA A 45 1.45 8.79 -12.70
C ALA A 45 0.24 7.86 -12.93
N LYS A 46 0.30 6.99 -13.93
CA LYS A 46 -0.76 5.99 -14.18
C LYS A 46 -0.90 4.99 -13.04
N TYR A 47 0.20 4.59 -12.41
CA TYR A 47 0.13 3.72 -11.25
C TYR A 47 -0.62 4.42 -10.09
N ALA A 48 -0.33 5.70 -9.84
CA ALA A 48 -1.02 6.48 -8.81
C ALA A 48 -2.54 6.59 -9.08
N GLU A 49 -2.93 6.87 -10.32
CA GLU A 49 -4.35 6.87 -10.74
C GLU A 49 -5.00 5.50 -10.49
N ASN A 50 -4.34 4.41 -10.91
CA ASN A 50 -4.82 3.04 -10.70
C ASN A 50 -4.89 2.64 -9.22
N LEU A 51 -4.00 3.16 -8.38
CA LEU A 51 -4.01 2.95 -6.93
C LEU A 51 -5.28 3.57 -6.33
N GLN A 52 -5.57 4.82 -6.65
CA GLN A 52 -6.78 5.52 -6.19
C GLN A 52 -8.03 4.76 -6.62
N VAL A 53 -8.15 4.39 -7.90
CA VAL A 53 -9.28 3.61 -8.43
C VAL A 53 -9.47 2.30 -7.67
N ARG A 54 -8.40 1.58 -7.32
CA ARG A 54 -8.50 0.33 -6.55
C ARG A 54 -8.97 0.58 -5.12
N VAL A 55 -8.46 1.62 -4.46
CA VAL A 55 -8.84 2.01 -3.09
C VAL A 55 -10.32 2.39 -3.04
N THR A 56 -10.76 3.33 -3.90
CA THR A 56 -12.14 3.83 -3.86
C THR A 56 -13.15 2.78 -4.32
N ARG A 57 -12.75 1.88 -5.23
CA ARG A 57 -13.52 0.68 -5.55
C ARG A 57 -13.70 -0.23 -4.33
N ALA A 58 -12.63 -0.52 -3.58
CA ALA A 58 -12.72 -1.37 -2.40
C ALA A 58 -13.68 -0.77 -1.35
N PHE A 59 -13.62 0.55 -1.16
CA PHE A 59 -14.52 1.27 -0.26
C PHE A 59 -15.97 1.15 -0.72
N ALA A 60 -16.25 1.41 -2.00
CA ALA A 60 -17.60 1.29 -2.54
C ALA A 60 -18.17 -0.13 -2.37
N ARG A 61 -17.37 -1.18 -2.56
CA ARG A 61 -17.80 -2.57 -2.30
C ARG A 61 -18.14 -2.82 -0.83
N ILE A 62 -17.34 -2.28 0.10
CA ILE A 62 -17.60 -2.41 1.54
C ILE A 62 -18.85 -1.63 1.96
N LEU A 63 -18.99 -0.38 1.51
CA LEU A 63 -20.11 0.50 1.88
C LEU A 63 -21.45 -0.03 1.36
N THR A 64 -21.45 -0.60 0.16
CA THR A 64 -22.68 -1.00 -0.54
C THR A 64 -23.00 -2.48 -0.44
N GLY A 65 -21.99 -3.34 -0.26
CA GLY A 65 -22.12 -4.79 -0.40
C GLY A 65 -22.36 -5.27 -1.84
N GLU A 66 -22.31 -4.36 -2.83
CA GLU A 66 -22.54 -4.67 -4.24
C GLU A 66 -21.26 -5.10 -4.96
N ASP A 67 -21.44 -5.79 -6.09
CA ASP A 67 -20.34 -6.07 -7.02
C ASP A 67 -20.01 -4.82 -7.84
N VAL A 68 -19.15 -3.95 -7.31
CA VAL A 68 -18.59 -2.80 -8.02
C VAL A 68 -17.42 -3.28 -8.87
N THR A 69 -17.44 -3.01 -10.18
CA THR A 69 -16.39 -3.45 -11.11
C THR A 69 -15.30 -2.39 -11.29
N VAL A 70 -14.14 -2.77 -11.83
CA VAL A 70 -13.07 -1.80 -12.15
C VAL A 70 -13.56 -0.74 -13.16
N PRO A 71 -14.26 -1.09 -14.25
CA PRO A 71 -14.82 -0.09 -15.16
C PRO A 71 -15.82 0.88 -14.51
N ASP A 72 -16.57 0.44 -13.48
CA ASP A 72 -17.44 1.36 -12.75
C ASP A 72 -16.62 2.43 -12.03
N ALA A 73 -15.57 2.00 -11.31
CA ALA A 73 -14.70 2.88 -10.55
C ALA A 73 -13.89 3.83 -11.45
N GLU A 74 -13.31 3.32 -12.56
CA GLU A 74 -12.61 4.13 -13.56
C GLU A 74 -13.54 5.20 -14.15
N PHE A 75 -14.77 4.84 -14.50
CA PHE A 75 -15.69 5.78 -15.13
C PHE A 75 -16.14 6.89 -14.17
N VAL A 76 -16.33 6.58 -12.88
CA VAL A 76 -16.60 7.60 -11.85
C VAL A 76 -15.36 8.46 -11.57
N TYR A 77 -14.17 7.87 -11.52
CA TYR A 77 -12.91 8.61 -11.41
C TYR A 77 -12.71 9.59 -12.58
N GLU A 78 -13.12 9.22 -13.79
CA GLU A 78 -13.15 10.11 -14.97
C GLU A 78 -14.24 11.20 -14.92
N GLY A 79 -15.05 11.23 -13.86
CA GLY A 79 -16.05 12.28 -13.59
C GLY A 79 -17.50 11.90 -13.90
N ALA A 80 -17.82 10.62 -14.05
CA ALA A 80 -19.22 10.19 -14.24
C ALA A 80 -20.04 10.29 -12.94
N ASP A 81 -21.20 10.92 -13.03
CA ASP A 81 -22.20 11.03 -11.95
C ASP A 81 -23.33 9.99 -12.06
N ALA A 82 -23.36 9.22 -13.15
CA ALA A 82 -24.28 8.11 -13.37
C ALA A 82 -23.71 7.10 -14.39
N ILE A 83 -23.99 5.80 -14.17
CA ILE A 83 -23.60 4.74 -15.10
C ILE A 83 -24.84 3.99 -15.62
N PRO A 84 -25.11 3.99 -16.94
CA PRO A 84 -26.24 3.27 -17.50
C PRO A 84 -26.25 1.79 -17.12
N GLY A 85 -27.34 1.34 -16.48
CA GLY A 85 -27.53 -0.06 -16.10
C GLY A 85 -26.88 -0.47 -14.78
N ARG A 86 -26.28 0.47 -14.04
CA ARG A 86 -25.75 0.23 -12.69
C ARG A 86 -26.64 0.90 -11.63
N PRO A 87 -26.76 0.32 -10.42
CA PRO A 87 -27.42 0.99 -9.30
C PRO A 87 -26.74 2.32 -8.96
N GLN A 88 -27.53 3.38 -8.76
CA GLN A 88 -27.00 4.70 -8.41
C GLN A 88 -26.19 4.67 -7.10
N LEU A 89 -26.58 3.81 -6.15
CA LEU A 89 -25.88 3.66 -4.87
C LEU A 89 -24.40 3.24 -5.03
N ILE A 90 -24.03 2.55 -6.12
CA ILE A 90 -22.64 2.22 -6.44
C ILE A 90 -21.88 3.49 -6.83
N VAL A 91 -22.49 4.32 -7.69
CA VAL A 91 -21.91 5.56 -8.18
C VAL A 91 -21.75 6.56 -7.03
N ASP A 92 -22.79 6.71 -6.20
CA ASP A 92 -22.76 7.58 -5.04
C ASP A 92 -21.67 7.15 -4.04
N ALA A 93 -21.49 5.85 -3.80
CA ALA A 93 -20.43 5.34 -2.93
C ALA A 93 -19.03 5.52 -3.52
N LEU A 94 -18.87 5.42 -4.85
CA LEU A 94 -17.60 5.72 -5.53
C LEU A 94 -17.26 7.21 -5.47
N LEU A 95 -18.25 8.09 -5.66
CA LEU A 95 -18.09 9.54 -5.53
C LEU A 95 -17.69 9.89 -4.09
N ALA A 96 -18.41 9.38 -3.09
CA ALA A 96 -18.07 9.55 -1.68
C ALA A 96 -16.65 9.06 -1.35
N ALA A 97 -16.23 7.94 -1.92
CA ALA A 97 -14.88 7.41 -1.74
C ALA A 97 -13.80 8.27 -2.41
N ASN A 98 -14.09 8.85 -3.59
CA ASN A 98 -13.18 9.80 -4.23
C ASN A 98 -13.10 11.13 -3.44
N ASP A 99 -14.24 11.65 -2.97
CA ASP A 99 -14.29 12.86 -2.14
C ASP A 99 -13.47 12.68 -0.84
N ALA A 100 -13.56 11.50 -0.21
CA ALA A 100 -12.75 11.17 0.96
C ALA A 100 -11.26 11.05 0.66
N TYR A 101 -10.90 10.49 -0.51
CA TYR A 101 -9.52 10.42 -0.98
C TYR A 101 -8.95 11.83 -1.19
N ASP A 102 -9.73 12.72 -1.82
CA ASP A 102 -9.35 14.11 -2.09
C ASP A 102 -9.24 14.94 -0.81
N ALA A 103 -10.10 14.68 0.20
CA ALA A 103 -10.02 15.32 1.51
C ALA A 103 -8.68 15.07 2.22
N MET A 104 -8.02 13.95 1.92
CA MET A 104 -6.75 13.56 2.53
C MET A 104 -5.51 14.07 1.77
N ALA A 105 -5.68 14.75 0.63
CA ALA A 105 -4.58 15.08 -0.29
C ALA A 105 -3.43 15.87 0.37
N ASP A 106 -3.75 16.75 1.32
CA ASP A 106 -2.77 17.60 2.01
C ASP A 106 -2.23 16.97 3.31
N PHE A 107 -2.72 15.78 3.72
CA PHE A 107 -2.33 15.17 4.98
C PHE A 107 -0.83 14.87 5.03
N SER A 108 -0.27 14.31 3.95
CA SER A 108 1.15 13.97 3.92
C SER A 108 2.08 15.20 4.04
N GLU A 109 1.63 16.39 3.66
CA GLU A 109 2.42 17.62 3.79
C GLU A 109 2.19 18.35 5.12
N THR A 110 0.98 18.25 5.68
CA THR A 110 0.55 19.06 6.83
C THR A 110 0.54 18.33 8.16
N GLY A 111 0.34 17.01 8.14
CA GLY A 111 0.07 16.19 9.32
C GLY A 111 -1.33 16.40 9.95
N ASP A 112 -2.15 17.29 9.40
CA ASP A 112 -3.40 17.73 10.01
C ASP A 112 -4.41 16.58 10.22
N ALA A 113 -4.54 16.14 11.47
CA ALA A 113 -5.44 15.06 11.88
C ALA A 113 -6.92 15.38 11.62
N SER A 114 -7.31 16.66 11.45
CA SER A 114 -8.69 17.02 11.16
C SER A 114 -9.16 16.60 9.76
N LEU A 115 -8.24 16.40 8.81
CA LEU A 115 -8.57 15.87 7.47
C LEU A 115 -9.17 14.46 7.54
N VAL A 116 -8.87 13.71 8.60
CA VAL A 116 -9.47 12.39 8.82
C VAL A 116 -10.96 12.50 9.11
N ASP A 117 -11.40 13.54 9.83
CA ASP A 117 -12.81 13.76 10.11
C ASP A 117 -13.57 14.16 8.81
N ASP A 118 -12.93 14.92 7.92
CA ASP A 118 -13.49 15.25 6.59
C ASP A 118 -13.65 13.98 5.74
N ALA A 119 -12.67 13.06 5.77
CA ALA A 119 -12.77 11.77 5.08
C ALA A 119 -13.86 10.87 5.68
N VAL A 120 -14.04 10.89 7.01
CA VAL A 120 -15.13 10.19 7.72
C VAL A 120 -16.49 10.73 7.26
N GLU A 121 -16.65 12.06 7.22
CA GLU A 121 -17.88 12.71 6.76
C GLU A 121 -18.18 12.36 5.30
N ALA A 122 -17.18 12.45 4.41
CA ALA A 122 -17.33 12.15 2.99
C ALA A 122 -17.79 10.70 2.75
N LEU A 123 -17.25 9.73 3.49
CA LEU A 123 -17.65 8.32 3.40
C LEU A 123 -19.01 8.02 4.04
N GLY A 124 -19.60 8.96 4.78
CA GLY A 124 -20.80 8.73 5.57
C GLY A 124 -20.61 7.69 6.67
N VAL A 125 -19.40 7.59 7.22
CA VAL A 125 -19.05 6.69 8.33
C VAL A 125 -19.35 7.39 9.66
N GLU A 126 -19.91 6.66 10.62
CA GLU A 126 -20.20 7.21 11.95
C GLU A 126 -19.08 6.89 12.94
N TRP A 127 -18.30 7.90 13.33
CA TRP A 127 -17.43 7.83 14.51
C TRP A 127 -18.05 8.59 15.68
N SER A 128 -18.03 7.98 16.86
CA SER A 128 -18.33 8.72 18.10
C SER A 128 -17.23 9.75 18.40
N ASP A 129 -17.55 10.82 19.12
CA ASP A 129 -16.56 11.81 19.60
C ASP A 129 -15.38 11.13 20.31
N GLU A 130 -15.62 10.05 21.06
CA GLU A 130 -14.56 9.29 21.75
C GLU A 130 -13.64 8.52 20.78
N VAL A 131 -14.15 8.05 19.65
CA VAL A 131 -13.33 7.43 18.59
C VAL A 131 -12.48 8.49 17.91
N SER A 132 -13.08 9.62 17.49
CA SER A 132 -12.36 10.71 16.83
C SER A 132 -11.23 11.24 17.74
N VAL A 133 -11.52 11.51 19.02
CA VAL A 133 -10.48 11.92 19.99
C VAL A 133 -9.34 10.90 20.10
N ARG A 134 -9.63 9.60 20.15
CA ARG A 134 -8.57 8.58 20.25
C ARG A 134 -7.74 8.47 18.97
N VAL A 135 -8.36 8.61 17.80
CA VAL A 135 -7.64 8.64 16.52
C VAL A 135 -6.70 9.85 16.47
N HIS A 136 -7.18 11.03 16.86
CA HIS A 136 -6.36 12.24 16.93
C HIS A 136 -5.22 12.10 17.94
N GLU A 137 -5.46 11.55 19.14
CA GLU A 137 -4.40 11.28 20.13
C GLU A 137 -3.28 10.37 19.56
N VAL A 138 -3.64 9.37 18.73
CA VAL A 138 -2.66 8.49 18.07
C VAL A 138 -1.85 9.25 17.00
N LEU A 139 -2.52 10.06 16.18
CA LEU A 139 -1.86 10.85 15.13
C LEU A 139 -0.95 11.93 15.71
N GLU A 140 -1.41 12.68 16.72
CA GLU A 140 -0.60 13.68 17.42
C GLU A 140 0.66 13.05 18.07
N SER A 141 0.53 11.86 18.65
CA SER A 141 1.70 11.15 19.19
C SER A 141 2.69 10.74 18.11
N LEU A 142 2.22 10.39 16.93
CA LEU A 142 3.07 10.04 15.79
C LEU A 142 3.79 11.28 15.24
N GLU A 143 3.08 12.40 15.05
CA GLU A 143 3.68 13.65 14.64
C GLU A 143 4.79 14.07 15.61
N ALA A 144 4.55 13.96 16.92
CA ALA A 144 5.57 14.23 17.92
C ALA A 144 6.81 13.32 17.80
N ALA A 145 6.61 12.03 17.49
CA ALA A 145 7.71 11.09 17.25
C ALA A 145 8.47 11.40 15.95
N MET A 146 7.77 11.81 14.90
CA MET A 146 8.36 12.27 13.64
C MET A 146 9.20 13.53 13.84
N ASP A 147 8.68 14.52 14.56
CA ASP A 147 9.39 15.77 14.91
C ASP A 147 10.62 15.52 15.80
N ALA A 148 10.56 14.49 16.65
CA ALA A 148 11.68 14.02 17.44
C ALA A 148 12.74 13.25 16.62
N GLY A 149 12.45 12.95 15.36
CA GLY A 149 13.35 12.24 14.45
C GLY A 149 13.43 10.73 14.71
N GLU A 150 12.44 10.14 15.37
CA GLU A 150 12.46 8.72 15.77
C GLU A 150 12.51 7.75 14.58
N PHE A 151 12.02 8.17 13.40
CA PHE A 151 12.01 7.36 12.18
C PHE A 151 13.07 7.77 11.14
N ASP A 152 13.87 8.80 11.45
CA ASP A 152 14.99 9.19 10.61
C ASP A 152 16.18 8.27 10.88
N SER A 153 16.18 7.13 10.20
CA SER A 153 17.30 6.20 10.23
C SER A 153 18.52 6.71 9.41
N GLY A 154 18.43 7.90 8.78
CA GLY A 154 19.53 8.61 8.12
C GLY A 154 19.26 9.02 6.67
N VAL A 155 20.20 9.78 6.09
CA VAL A 155 20.22 10.11 4.65
C VAL A 155 20.69 8.90 3.86
N TYR A 156 19.78 8.24 3.15
CA TYR A 156 20.11 7.10 2.28
C TYR A 156 20.43 7.58 0.87
N ALA A 157 21.70 7.93 0.65
CA ALA A 157 22.18 8.16 -0.70
C ALA A 157 22.08 6.86 -1.52
N VAL A 158 21.17 6.83 -2.49
CA VAL A 158 21.26 5.88 -3.60
C VAL A 158 22.44 6.35 -4.46
N GLY A 159 23.62 5.78 -4.20
CA GLY A 159 24.83 6.06 -4.97
C GLY A 159 25.77 7.09 -4.33
N SER A 160 26.48 6.69 -3.29
CA SER A 160 27.78 7.29 -2.94
C SER A 160 28.61 6.23 -2.21
N GLN A 161 29.39 5.46 -2.95
CA GLN A 161 30.58 4.86 -2.34
C GLN A 161 31.56 6.01 -2.09
N GLU A 162 31.62 6.51 -0.85
CA GLU A 162 32.78 7.24 -0.37
C GLU A 162 33.97 6.27 -0.34
N GLY A 163 34.74 6.27 -1.43
CA GLY A 163 36.08 5.72 -1.46
C GLY A 163 37.05 6.78 -0.95
N ASP A 164 37.37 6.73 0.34
CA ASP A 164 38.50 7.44 0.92
C ASP A 164 39.80 6.85 0.35
N GLY A 165 40.56 7.67 -0.40
CA GLY A 165 41.77 7.20 -1.09
C GLY A 165 42.28 8.20 -2.12
N LEU A 166 42.93 9.26 -1.65
CA LEU A 166 43.81 10.11 -2.46
C LEU A 166 44.82 9.25 -3.25
N GLU A 167 44.75 9.26 -4.58
CA GLU A 167 45.93 9.31 -5.45
C GLU A 167 45.57 9.76 -6.88
N LYS A 168 46.14 10.88 -7.31
CA LYS A 168 46.05 11.40 -8.68
C LYS A 168 46.86 10.53 -9.64
N ALA A 169 46.24 10.03 -10.70
CA ALA A 169 46.88 9.81 -11.98
C ALA A 169 45.90 10.06 -13.14
N SER A 170 46.45 10.55 -14.25
CA SER A 170 45.81 11.28 -15.34
C SER A 170 45.15 10.40 -16.42
N ASP A 171 44.23 11.05 -17.14
CA ASP A 171 43.80 10.81 -18.54
C ASP A 171 43.36 9.39 -18.91
N SER A 172 42.04 9.21 -19.06
CA SER A 172 41.44 8.83 -20.36
C SER A 172 39.92 8.67 -20.28
N GLU A 173 39.27 9.25 -21.29
CA GLU A 173 37.95 8.91 -21.86
C GLU A 173 36.67 9.45 -21.20
N ALA A 174 35.88 10.06 -22.08
CA ALA A 174 34.70 10.84 -21.80
C ALA A 174 33.49 9.96 -21.43
N GLY A 175 32.93 10.26 -20.26
CA GLY A 175 31.49 10.50 -20.08
C GLY A 175 30.53 9.35 -20.39
N GLU A 176 30.28 8.51 -19.40
CA GLU A 176 28.96 7.91 -19.18
C GLU A 176 28.45 8.35 -17.80
N SER A 177 27.20 8.81 -17.78
CA SER A 177 26.51 9.45 -16.66
C SER A 177 26.40 8.52 -15.45
N ALA A 178 26.91 8.97 -14.30
CA ALA A 178 26.79 8.31 -13.00
C ALA A 178 25.40 8.43 -12.35
N ASP A 179 24.34 8.67 -13.13
CA ASP A 179 23.06 9.24 -12.66
C ASP A 179 21.82 8.46 -13.16
N ALA A 180 22.01 7.22 -13.62
CA ALA A 180 20.90 6.39 -14.09
C ALA A 180 20.34 5.54 -12.94
N ALA A 181 19.04 5.69 -12.68
CA ALA A 181 18.30 4.82 -11.76
C ALA A 181 18.53 3.33 -12.08
N PRO A 182 18.65 2.45 -11.07
CA PRO A 182 18.91 1.04 -11.27
C PRO A 182 17.68 0.31 -11.84
N THR A 183 17.62 0.22 -13.17
CA THR A 183 16.51 -0.42 -13.89
C THR A 183 16.69 -1.93 -14.07
N ASP A 184 17.87 -2.48 -13.76
CA ASP A 184 18.16 -3.92 -13.88
C ASP A 184 17.31 -4.75 -12.90
N ASP A 185 16.84 -5.92 -13.34
CA ASP A 185 16.10 -6.88 -12.52
C ASP A 185 16.99 -7.55 -11.47
N ASP A 186 18.31 -7.61 -11.70
CA ASP A 186 19.29 -8.16 -10.77
C ASP A 186 19.75 -7.15 -9.70
N PHE A 187 19.27 -5.90 -9.76
CA PHE A 187 19.63 -4.87 -8.78
C PHE A 187 19.29 -5.30 -7.35
N GLN A 188 20.30 -5.21 -6.47
CA GLN A 188 20.16 -5.44 -5.04
C GLN A 188 20.31 -4.10 -4.30
N PRO A 189 19.31 -3.70 -3.49
CA PRO A 189 19.41 -2.50 -2.67
C PRO A 189 20.48 -2.66 -1.60
N SER A 190 21.03 -1.55 -1.12
CA SER A 190 21.98 -1.58 0.00
C SER A 190 21.28 -2.06 1.28
N VAL A 191 22.01 -2.74 2.16
CA VAL A 191 21.50 -3.18 3.46
C VAL A 191 20.96 -1.99 4.26
N ALA A 192 21.64 -0.84 4.21
CA ALA A 192 21.20 0.37 4.88
C ALA A 192 19.84 0.89 4.37
N LEU A 193 19.60 0.87 3.05
CA LEU A 193 18.30 1.27 2.51
C LEU A 193 17.19 0.28 2.90
N VAL A 194 17.50 -1.02 2.93
CA VAL A 194 16.54 -2.04 3.40
C VAL A 194 16.23 -1.86 4.88
N ASP A 195 17.24 -1.61 5.72
CA ASP A 195 17.08 -1.30 7.15
C ASP A 195 16.18 -0.07 7.35
N ALA A 196 16.38 0.97 6.54
CA ALA A 196 15.58 2.19 6.54
C ALA A 196 14.10 1.91 6.28
N VAL A 197 13.82 1.28 5.14
CA VAL A 197 12.45 1.00 4.69
C VAL A 197 11.79 0.05 5.67
N ALA A 198 12.50 -0.93 6.22
CA ALA A 198 11.96 -1.84 7.23
C ALA A 198 11.55 -1.10 8.51
N HIS A 199 12.38 -0.18 8.99
CA HIS A 199 12.08 0.59 10.19
C HIS A 199 10.88 1.53 9.99
N ARG A 200 10.85 2.27 8.88
CA ARG A 200 9.76 3.19 8.55
C ARG A 200 8.44 2.46 8.27
N PHE A 201 8.49 1.33 7.56
CA PHE A 201 7.31 0.51 7.32
C PHE A 201 6.77 -0.11 8.63
N ALA A 202 7.66 -0.57 9.52
CA ALA A 202 7.27 -1.06 10.84
C ALA A 202 6.60 0.01 11.71
N ALA A 203 7.07 1.27 11.63
CA ALA A 203 6.42 2.40 12.30
C ALA A 203 4.99 2.60 11.77
N GLY A 204 4.82 2.64 10.44
CA GLY A 204 3.49 2.71 9.80
C GLY A 204 2.56 1.57 10.24
N LEU A 205 3.05 0.32 10.25
CA LEU A 205 2.28 -0.84 10.72
C LEU A 205 1.86 -0.74 12.20
N THR A 206 2.74 -0.22 13.05
CA THR A 206 2.47 -0.05 14.49
C THR A 206 1.41 1.02 14.74
N VAL A 207 1.52 2.16 14.05
CA VAL A 207 0.51 3.22 14.09
C VAL A 207 -0.83 2.70 13.54
N PHE A 208 -0.79 1.96 12.44
CA PHE A 208 -2.00 1.43 11.83
C PHE A 208 -2.74 0.45 12.76
N ASP A 209 -2.01 -0.43 13.46
CA ASP A 209 -2.59 -1.30 14.48
C ASP A 209 -3.24 -0.51 15.63
N ALA A 210 -2.60 0.57 16.08
CA ALA A 210 -3.13 1.45 17.12
C ALA A 210 -4.39 2.20 16.65
N LEU A 211 -4.39 2.73 15.43
CA LEU A 211 -5.54 3.40 14.82
C LEU A 211 -6.74 2.44 14.66
N ILE A 212 -6.51 1.21 14.20
CA ILE A 212 -7.57 0.19 14.15
C ILE A 212 -8.12 -0.04 15.56
N GLY A 213 -7.25 -0.20 16.57
CA GLY A 213 -7.68 -0.32 17.97
C GLY A 213 -8.46 0.89 18.49
N ALA A 214 -8.12 2.10 18.06
CA ALA A 214 -8.87 3.32 18.41
C ALA A 214 -10.28 3.31 17.80
N VAL A 215 -10.45 2.82 16.57
CA VAL A 215 -11.75 2.81 15.89
C VAL A 215 -12.62 1.65 16.34
N VAL A 216 -12.12 0.42 16.29
CA VAL A 216 -12.94 -0.78 16.56
C VAL A 216 -12.80 -1.31 17.99
N GLY A 217 -11.89 -0.80 18.80
CA GLY A 217 -11.63 -1.32 20.14
C GLY A 217 -11.15 -2.78 20.12
N ASP A 218 -11.53 -3.53 21.14
CA ASP A 218 -11.34 -4.99 21.23
C ASP A 218 -12.50 -5.77 20.55
N VAL A 219 -13.31 -5.12 19.70
CA VAL A 219 -14.51 -5.75 19.12
C VAL A 219 -14.13 -6.91 18.20
N THR A 220 -14.82 -8.04 18.42
CA THR A 220 -14.66 -9.29 17.68
C THR A 220 -15.32 -9.19 16.30
N VAL A 221 -14.53 -9.26 15.24
CA VAL A 221 -15.04 -9.46 13.87
C VAL A 221 -15.28 -10.95 13.69
N GLY A 222 -16.46 -11.43 14.06
CA GLY A 222 -16.87 -12.83 13.85
C GLY A 222 -17.47 -13.51 15.08
N GLU A 223 -18.79 -13.38 15.25
CA GLU A 223 -19.80 -14.39 15.62
C GLU A 223 -21.08 -13.65 16.09
N GLU A 224 -22.24 -14.30 15.90
CA GLU A 224 -23.61 -13.74 15.88
C GLU A 224 -23.97 -12.70 16.96
N GLU A 225 -24.88 -11.77 16.59
CA GLU A 225 -25.52 -10.76 17.44
C GLU A 225 -25.62 -11.16 18.92
N SER A 226 -24.72 -10.62 19.76
CA SER A 226 -24.95 -10.63 21.20
C SER A 226 -26.00 -9.54 21.50
N VAL A 227 -27.26 -9.95 21.66
CA VAL A 227 -28.31 -9.07 22.18
C VAL A 227 -27.96 -8.71 23.63
N THR A 228 -27.29 -7.58 23.83
CA THR A 228 -27.21 -6.95 25.15
C THR A 228 -28.37 -5.99 25.29
N GLU A 229 -29.36 -6.35 26.11
CA GLU A 229 -30.39 -5.41 26.57
C GLU A 229 -29.72 -4.26 27.34
N GLY A 230 -29.74 -3.05 26.78
CA GLY A 230 -29.68 -1.81 27.56
C GLY A 230 -28.39 -0.98 27.52
N GLY A 231 -27.58 -1.03 26.45
CA GLY A 231 -26.48 -0.09 26.24
C GLY A 231 -26.59 0.62 24.89
N VAL A 232 -26.37 1.93 24.84
CA VAL A 232 -26.21 2.69 23.59
C VAL A 232 -24.86 2.32 22.99
N GLY A 233 -24.81 1.21 22.26
CA GLY A 233 -23.67 0.78 21.46
C GLY A 233 -23.95 1.04 19.99
N VAL A 234 -23.00 1.69 19.31
CA VAL A 234 -22.91 1.76 17.84
C VAL A 234 -22.96 0.32 17.29
N GLY A 235 -23.62 0.13 16.15
CA GLY A 235 -23.93 -1.19 15.59
C GLY A 235 -22.80 -2.22 15.74
N SER A 236 -23.06 -3.26 16.53
CA SER A 236 -22.04 -4.25 16.91
C SER A 236 -21.89 -5.36 15.86
N GLY A 237 -21.93 -4.99 14.58
CA GLY A 237 -21.78 -5.90 13.45
C GLY A 237 -20.37 -5.89 12.90
N ALA A 238 -19.87 -7.06 12.48
CA ALA A 238 -18.59 -7.19 11.77
C ALA A 238 -18.49 -6.23 10.55
N ASP A 239 -19.61 -5.96 9.88
CA ASP A 239 -19.66 -5.07 8.71
C ASP A 239 -19.55 -3.59 9.08
N ASP A 240 -20.06 -3.18 10.25
CA ASP A 240 -19.96 -1.81 10.74
C ASP A 240 -18.51 -1.49 11.15
N ALA A 241 -17.81 -2.46 11.77
CA ALA A 241 -16.39 -2.36 12.07
C ALA A 241 -15.53 -2.19 10.81
N VAL A 242 -15.85 -2.93 9.74
CA VAL A 242 -15.13 -2.84 8.46
C VAL A 242 -15.36 -1.47 7.80
N LYS A 243 -16.59 -0.93 7.84
CA LYS A 243 -16.87 0.43 7.36
C LYS A 243 -16.15 1.49 8.18
N ALA A 244 -16.11 1.31 9.51
CA ALA A 244 -15.51 2.28 10.43
C ALA A 244 -14.01 2.51 10.17
N VAL A 245 -13.27 1.49 9.67
CA VAL A 245 -11.83 1.61 9.41
C VAL A 245 -11.47 2.13 8.02
N LEU A 246 -12.43 2.35 7.11
CA LEU A 246 -12.13 2.81 5.74
C LEU A 246 -11.30 4.11 5.71
N PRO A 247 -11.62 5.17 6.49
CA PRO A 247 -10.79 6.38 6.53
C PRO A 247 -9.33 6.08 6.90
N LEU A 248 -9.07 5.08 7.75
CA LEU A 248 -7.73 4.71 8.18
C LEU A 248 -6.87 4.15 7.04
N MET A 249 -7.48 3.57 5.99
CA MET A 249 -6.73 3.11 4.81
C MET A 249 -6.16 4.29 4.01
N LEU A 250 -6.81 5.46 4.05
CA LEU A 250 -6.30 6.69 3.45
C LEU A 250 -5.18 7.27 4.32
N VAL A 251 -5.42 7.36 5.63
CA VAL A 251 -4.45 7.83 6.62
C VAL A 251 -3.12 7.07 6.52
N ILE A 252 -3.16 5.74 6.47
CA ILE A 252 -1.92 4.95 6.42
C ILE A 252 -1.17 5.14 5.09
N ASN A 253 -1.85 5.43 3.99
CA ASN A 253 -1.19 5.71 2.72
C ASN A 253 -0.53 7.10 2.71
N GLU A 254 -1.18 8.11 3.28
CA GLU A 254 -0.55 9.43 3.43
C GLU A 254 0.60 9.41 4.46
N LEU A 255 0.47 8.60 5.52
CA LEU A 255 1.57 8.36 6.45
C LEU A 255 2.74 7.63 5.78
N ASN A 256 2.46 6.64 4.93
CA ASN A 256 3.50 5.96 4.17
C ASN A 256 4.26 6.96 3.29
N GLU A 257 3.57 7.91 2.65
CA GLU A 257 4.20 9.00 1.89
C GLU A 257 5.14 9.83 2.77
N GLN A 258 4.66 10.30 3.93
CA GLN A 258 5.47 11.04 4.91
C GLN A 258 6.71 10.28 5.36
N LEU A 259 6.58 8.97 5.54
CA LEU A 259 7.65 8.07 5.96
C LEU A 259 8.51 7.57 4.78
N ALA A 260 8.31 8.08 3.56
CA ALA A 260 9.01 7.60 2.35
C ALA A 260 8.93 6.06 2.18
N VAL A 261 7.76 5.51 2.51
CA VAL A 261 7.36 4.12 2.29
C VAL A 261 6.36 4.12 1.12
N PRO A 262 6.50 3.25 0.12
CA PRO A 262 5.55 3.27 -0.99
C PRO A 262 4.14 2.86 -0.54
N ARG A 263 3.13 3.55 -1.07
CA ARG A 263 1.70 3.31 -0.77
C ARG A 263 1.25 1.92 -1.23
N ILE A 264 0.18 1.40 -0.62
CA ILE A 264 -0.41 0.11 -0.98
C ILE A 264 -1.94 0.21 -1.12
N ALA A 265 -2.55 -0.73 -1.84
CA ALA A 265 -4.00 -0.86 -1.88
C ALA A 265 -4.42 -2.26 -1.38
N LEU A 266 -5.33 -2.28 -0.41
CA LEU A 266 -6.03 -3.48 0.00
C LEU A 266 -7.40 -3.53 -0.67
N ASN A 267 -7.79 -4.72 -1.14
CA ASN A 267 -9.15 -4.94 -1.61
C ASN A 267 -10.12 -5.20 -0.44
N ASP A 268 -11.41 -5.28 -0.75
CA ASP A 268 -12.48 -5.46 0.23
C ASP A 268 -12.35 -6.75 1.05
N GLU A 269 -11.90 -7.84 0.46
CA GLU A 269 -11.67 -9.11 1.15
C GLU A 269 -10.48 -9.01 2.11
N GLN A 270 -9.39 -8.38 1.66
CA GLN A 270 -8.16 -8.18 2.44
C GLN A 270 -8.39 -7.27 3.65
N ILE A 271 -9.20 -6.22 3.53
CA ILE A 271 -9.56 -5.35 4.67
C ILE A 271 -10.33 -6.15 5.73
N ARG A 272 -11.26 -7.01 5.31
CA ARG A 272 -12.02 -7.87 6.23
C ARG A 272 -11.13 -8.90 6.92
N GLU A 273 -10.27 -9.57 6.14
CA GLU A 273 -9.33 -10.57 6.66
C GLU A 273 -8.28 -9.96 7.61
N LEU A 274 -7.83 -8.73 7.34
CA LEU A 274 -6.96 -7.98 8.25
C LEU A 274 -7.62 -7.81 9.63
N LEU A 275 -8.87 -7.33 9.67
CA LEU A 275 -9.58 -7.12 10.94
C LEU A 275 -9.87 -8.45 11.66
N GLU A 276 -10.25 -9.49 10.93
CA GLU A 276 -10.46 -10.82 11.49
C GLU A 276 -9.16 -11.40 12.10
N THR A 277 -8.05 -11.32 11.35
CA THR A 277 -6.73 -11.80 11.78
C THR A 277 -6.26 -11.06 13.02
N ARG A 278 -6.48 -9.74 13.07
CA ARG A 278 -6.17 -8.92 14.24
C ARG A 278 -7.03 -9.31 15.46
N ALA A 279 -8.34 -9.48 15.27
CA ALA A 279 -9.27 -9.82 16.35
C ALA A 279 -8.96 -11.17 17.02
N LYS A 280 -8.56 -12.19 16.23
CA LYS A 280 -8.18 -13.52 16.75
C LYS A 280 -7.06 -13.47 17.79
N VAL A 281 -6.09 -12.57 17.62
CA VAL A 281 -4.99 -12.40 18.57
C VAL A 281 -5.45 -11.75 19.88
N ILE A 282 -6.39 -10.79 19.81
CA ILE A 282 -6.91 -10.06 20.98
C ILE A 282 -7.77 -10.97 21.86
N VAL A 283 -8.65 -11.77 21.24
CA VAL A 283 -9.57 -12.68 21.97
C VAL A 283 -8.82 -13.84 22.63
N GLY A 284 -7.62 -14.15 22.14
CA GLY A 284 -6.76 -15.19 22.72
C GLY A 284 -7.29 -16.60 22.48
N ASP A 285 -7.88 -16.86 21.30
CA ASP A 285 -8.25 -18.22 20.90
C ASP A 285 -6.98 -19.02 20.59
N GLY A 286 -6.38 -19.57 21.65
CA GLY A 286 -5.00 -20.03 21.71
C GLY A 286 -4.65 -21.21 20.78
N ASP A 287 -5.64 -21.81 20.11
CA ASP A 287 -5.44 -22.87 19.12
C ASP A 287 -5.36 -22.33 17.67
N GLU A 288 -5.76 -21.08 17.39
CA GLU A 288 -5.75 -20.49 16.04
C GLU A 288 -4.65 -19.43 15.81
N VAL A 289 -4.02 -18.89 16.86
CA VAL A 289 -2.97 -17.86 16.70
C VAL A 289 -1.70 -18.47 16.08
N PRO A 290 -1.21 -17.97 14.92
CA PRO A 290 -0.02 -18.50 14.28
C PRO A 290 1.22 -18.45 15.18
N VAL A 291 2.07 -19.48 15.07
CA VAL A 291 3.32 -19.58 15.85
C VAL A 291 4.19 -18.35 15.59
N GLY A 292 4.48 -17.58 16.65
CA GLY A 292 5.33 -16.39 16.60
C GLY A 292 4.57 -15.06 16.67
N VAL A 293 3.25 -15.07 16.54
CA VAL A 293 2.37 -13.90 16.73
C VAL A 293 2.08 -13.71 18.22
N ARG A 294 2.40 -12.54 18.78
CA ARG A 294 2.28 -12.25 20.23
C ARG A 294 1.31 -11.12 20.53
N THR A 295 1.13 -10.22 19.58
CA THR A 295 0.41 -8.95 19.71
C THR A 295 -0.45 -8.71 18.47
N SER A 296 -1.43 -7.80 18.56
CA SER A 296 -2.23 -7.38 17.40
C SER A 296 -1.36 -6.84 16.27
N VAL A 297 -0.33 -6.05 16.60
CA VAL A 297 0.63 -5.54 15.61
C VAL A 297 1.42 -6.66 14.91
N ASP A 298 1.69 -7.80 15.57
CA ASP A 298 2.29 -8.97 14.89
C ASP A 298 1.37 -9.54 13.81
N ALA A 299 0.06 -9.60 14.08
CA ALA A 299 -0.93 -10.05 13.11
C ALA A 299 -1.04 -9.06 11.93
N VAL A 300 -1.13 -7.76 12.22
CA VAL A 300 -1.14 -6.71 11.18
C VAL A 300 0.13 -6.80 10.32
N ALA A 301 1.30 -6.86 10.94
CA ALA A 301 2.57 -6.94 10.21
C ALA A 301 2.68 -8.23 9.38
N GLY A 302 2.30 -9.37 9.95
CA GLY A 302 2.32 -10.66 9.26
C GLY A 302 1.38 -10.72 8.05
N PHE A 303 0.22 -10.06 8.14
CA PHE A 303 -0.77 -10.01 7.06
C PHE A 303 -0.39 -9.00 5.97
N VAL A 304 -0.04 -7.77 6.36
CA VAL A 304 0.17 -6.66 5.42
C VAL A 304 1.50 -6.77 4.69
N SER A 305 2.57 -7.26 5.34
CA SER A 305 3.91 -7.24 4.73
C SER A 305 4.03 -8.03 3.41
N PRO A 306 3.50 -9.27 3.29
CA PRO A 306 3.51 -9.98 2.02
C PRO A 306 2.71 -9.28 0.92
N LEU A 307 1.61 -8.61 1.27
CA LEU A 307 0.80 -7.83 0.33
C LEU A 307 1.58 -6.60 -0.16
N ALA A 308 2.23 -5.88 0.75
CA ALA A 308 3.09 -4.76 0.42
C ALA A 308 4.27 -5.17 -0.47
N ALA A 309 4.92 -6.30 -0.17
CA ALA A 309 6.01 -6.84 -1.00
C ALA A 309 5.56 -7.09 -2.45
N GLY A 310 4.38 -7.69 -2.63
CA GLY A 310 3.80 -7.94 -3.95
C GLY A 310 3.42 -6.65 -4.68
N GLU A 311 2.80 -5.71 -3.98
CA GLU A 311 2.40 -4.41 -4.51
C GLU A 311 3.61 -3.59 -4.98
N TRP A 312 4.65 -3.48 -4.15
CA TRP A 312 5.85 -2.71 -4.48
C TRP A 312 6.68 -3.34 -5.60
N ALA A 313 6.74 -4.67 -5.66
CA ALA A 313 7.33 -5.36 -6.80
C ALA A 313 6.57 -5.04 -8.09
N LYS A 314 5.23 -5.07 -8.04
CA LYS A 314 4.37 -4.77 -9.18
C LYS A 314 4.47 -3.31 -9.62
N HIS A 315 4.49 -2.37 -8.68
CA HIS A 315 4.70 -0.94 -8.94
C HIS A 315 6.05 -0.72 -9.65
N ARG A 316 7.13 -1.39 -9.19
CA ARG A 316 8.44 -1.30 -9.86
C ARG A 316 8.37 -1.82 -11.30
N GLU A 317 7.70 -2.96 -11.52
CA GLU A 317 7.49 -3.49 -12.88
C GLU A 317 6.73 -2.51 -13.76
N ASP A 318 5.69 -1.87 -13.23
CA ASP A 318 4.84 -0.93 -13.97
C ASP A 318 5.61 0.35 -14.33
N VAL A 319 6.39 0.91 -13.40
CA VAL A 319 7.25 2.08 -13.66
C VAL A 319 8.26 1.79 -14.77
N LEU A 320 8.88 0.61 -14.75
CA LEU A 320 9.91 0.20 -15.72
C LEU A 320 9.34 -0.36 -17.03
N TRP A 321 8.02 -0.51 -17.14
CA TRP A 321 7.40 -1.12 -18.30
C TRP A 321 7.60 -0.28 -19.57
N ASP A 322 8.29 -0.85 -20.56
CA ASP A 322 8.44 -0.25 -21.90
C ASP A 322 7.41 -0.87 -22.89
N PRO A 323 6.33 -0.14 -23.23
CA PRO A 323 5.31 -0.64 -24.14
C PRO A 323 5.82 -0.84 -25.58
N ALA A 324 6.83 -0.08 -26.02
CA ALA A 324 7.42 -0.22 -27.34
C ALA A 324 8.27 -1.49 -27.43
N ALA A 325 9.09 -1.76 -26.40
CA ALA A 325 9.85 -3.00 -26.28
C ALA A 325 8.91 -4.22 -26.19
N ALA A 326 7.85 -4.13 -25.39
CA ALA A 326 6.84 -5.18 -25.28
C ALA A 326 6.15 -5.48 -26.62
N LYS A 327 5.74 -4.43 -27.35
CA LYS A 327 5.13 -4.58 -28.68
C LYS A 327 6.08 -5.20 -29.71
N LYS A 328 7.36 -4.83 -29.67
CA LYS A 328 8.40 -5.40 -30.53
C LYS A 328 8.60 -6.89 -30.23
N LYS A 329 8.75 -7.25 -28.94
CA LYS A 329 8.91 -8.65 -28.50
C LYS A 329 7.71 -9.50 -28.90
N ALA A 330 6.49 -9.02 -28.69
CA ALA A 330 5.27 -9.72 -29.09
C ALA A 330 5.23 -9.98 -30.61
N LYS A 331 5.63 -9.00 -31.43
CA LYS A 331 5.71 -9.18 -32.89
C LYS A 331 6.75 -10.22 -33.28
N GLU A 332 7.93 -10.20 -32.65
CA GLU A 332 9.01 -11.16 -32.92
C GLU A 332 8.62 -12.59 -32.52
N GLU A 333 7.94 -12.77 -31.38
CA GLU A 333 7.39 -14.06 -30.94
C GLU A 333 6.30 -14.58 -31.89
N ASP A 334 5.41 -13.71 -32.36
CA ASP A 334 4.40 -14.08 -33.37
C ASP A 334 5.03 -14.46 -34.71
N GLU A 335 6.05 -13.73 -35.16
CA GLU A 335 6.81 -14.07 -36.36
C GLU A 335 7.54 -15.41 -36.20
N LYS A 336 8.11 -15.69 -35.03
CA LYS A 336 8.76 -16.97 -34.71
C LYS A 336 7.75 -18.12 -34.73
N ARG A 337 6.62 -17.98 -34.03
CA ARG A 337 5.54 -18.97 -33.99
C ARG A 337 4.97 -19.25 -35.38
N ASN A 338 4.82 -18.22 -36.20
CA ASN A 338 4.38 -18.36 -37.59
C ASN A 338 5.42 -19.12 -38.44
N LYS A 339 6.72 -18.78 -38.32
CA LYS A 339 7.80 -19.50 -39.01
C LYS A 339 7.86 -20.97 -38.61
N GLU A 340 7.73 -21.29 -37.32
CA GLU A 340 7.70 -22.67 -36.82
C GLU A 340 6.47 -23.43 -37.34
N ALA A 341 5.29 -22.81 -37.34
CA ALA A 341 4.07 -23.39 -37.88
C ALA A 341 4.16 -23.63 -39.41
N LEU A 342 4.78 -22.71 -40.15
CA LEU A 342 5.07 -22.88 -41.58
C LEU A 342 6.05 -24.04 -41.79
N ALA A 343 7.16 -24.08 -41.06
CA ALA A 343 8.14 -25.14 -41.15
C ALA A 343 7.51 -26.52 -40.87
N ALA A 344 6.64 -26.63 -39.86
CA ALA A 344 5.90 -27.85 -39.57
C ALA A 344 4.96 -28.26 -40.71
N LYS A 345 4.26 -27.31 -41.34
CA LYS A 345 3.39 -27.60 -42.51
C LYS A 345 4.17 -28.08 -43.73
N PHE A 346 5.38 -27.57 -43.94
CA PHE A 346 6.24 -27.94 -45.08
C PHE A 346 7.17 -29.13 -44.80
N ALA A 347 7.27 -29.61 -43.55
CA ALA A 347 8.13 -30.73 -43.17
C ALA A 347 7.79 -32.06 -43.87
N HIS A 348 6.55 -32.22 -44.35
CA HIS A 348 6.11 -33.42 -45.08
C HIS A 348 6.36 -33.35 -46.60
N ILE A 349 6.76 -32.18 -47.13
CA ILE A 349 7.13 -32.05 -48.54
C ILE A 349 8.62 -32.43 -48.66
N LYS A 350 8.91 -33.72 -48.56
CA LYS A 350 10.20 -34.25 -49.05
C LYS A 350 10.16 -34.22 -50.57
N ALA A 351 11.14 -33.53 -51.15
CA ALA A 351 11.39 -33.46 -52.59
C ALA A 351 11.39 -34.88 -53.20
N GLU A 352 10.37 -35.18 -54.00
CA GLU A 352 10.52 -36.23 -55.01
C GLU A 352 11.43 -35.66 -56.11
N PRO A 353 12.55 -36.34 -56.43
CA PRO A 353 13.56 -35.87 -57.37
C PRO A 353 13.11 -35.84 -58.83
#